data_AF-A0A7S0VAN7-F1
#
_entry.id   AF-A0A7S0VAN7-F1
#
_cell.length_a   1.000
_cell.length_b   1.000
_cell.length_c   1.000
_cell.angle_alpha   90.00
_cell.angle_beta   90.00
_cell.angle_gamma   90.00
#
_symmetry.space_group_name_H-M   'P 1'
#
loop_
_entity.id
_entity.type
_entity.pdbx_description
1 polymer ?
#
loop_
_entity_poly.entity_id
_entity_poly.type
_entity_poly.pdbx_seq_one_letter_code
_entity_poly.pdbx_strand_id
1 'polypeptide(L)'
;SGMMSYLLEDSEWKYDIIPEIMDGHNIIDFVDADIDAKLAELEREEDELEREHEAAMAAGQVYNEDDELTAEERADLAKIQYRKRQIIAEHRAKKTAANNNPVLPNKHNARGRLTADAMRESLGPMGINTENALKRMRSESRGRKRTREVSRGRGGERGGDDMDMEDTEAPPQKRVHSSKSRTMSRGRSMSLADPKLGGGLKDNSMMNKAIKMADRAQRRMNKMAKSGEADRVILTKMPKHLFSGKTPGHSTRNHR
;
A
#
# COMPACT_ATOMS: atom_id res chain seq x y z
N SER A 1 -23.00 70.95 -30.99
CA SER A 1 -21.84 70.58 -30.16
C SER A 1 -21.72 71.53 -28.99
N GLY A 2 -22.04 71.08 -27.78
CA GLY A 2 -21.77 71.87 -26.57
C GLY A 2 -20.28 71.81 -26.27
N MET A 3 -19.61 72.96 -26.31
CA MET A 3 -18.20 73.08 -25.96
C MET A 3 -18.10 72.89 -24.43
N MET A 4 -17.66 71.72 -23.97
CA MET A 4 -17.37 71.51 -22.55
C MET A 4 -16.29 72.51 -22.14
N SER A 5 -16.57 73.45 -21.25
CA SER A 5 -15.65 74.52 -20.85
C SER A 5 -15.02 74.20 -19.50
N TYR A 6 -14.04 73.29 -19.49
CA TYR A 6 -13.16 73.07 -18.33
C TYR A 6 -11.95 73.99 -18.44
N LEU A 7 -11.57 74.63 -17.33
CA LEU A 7 -10.37 75.44 -17.20
C LEU A 7 -9.32 74.60 -16.47
N LEU A 8 -8.40 74.00 -17.23
CA LEU A 8 -7.24 73.27 -16.70
C LEU A 8 -5.97 74.07 -17.02
N GLU A 9 -4.89 73.78 -16.32
CA GLU A 9 -3.56 74.38 -16.56
C GLU A 9 -3.04 74.01 -17.96
N ASP A 10 -3.23 72.76 -18.36
CA ASP A 10 -2.99 72.29 -19.72
C ASP A 10 -4.32 71.98 -20.43
N SER A 11 -4.44 72.47 -21.66
CA SER A 11 -5.61 72.23 -22.51
C SER A 11 -5.65 70.82 -23.11
N GLU A 12 -4.51 70.12 -23.16
CA GLU A 12 -4.40 68.78 -23.72
C GLU A 12 -5.07 67.72 -22.81
N TRP A 13 -4.99 67.88 -21.48
CA TRP A 13 -5.51 66.92 -20.50
C TRP A 13 -7.04 66.92 -20.36
N LYS A 14 -7.73 67.80 -21.09
CA LYS A 14 -9.18 67.99 -21.02
C LYS A 14 -9.98 66.75 -21.43
N TYR A 15 -9.36 65.85 -22.21
CA TYR A 15 -9.97 64.61 -22.69
C TYR A 15 -9.39 63.36 -22.04
N ASP A 16 -8.48 63.51 -21.06
CA ASP A 16 -7.91 62.38 -20.34
C ASP A 16 -8.94 61.75 -19.40
N ILE A 17 -8.89 60.42 -19.28
CA ILE A 17 -9.83 59.63 -18.47
C ILE A 17 -9.21 59.37 -17.10
N ILE A 18 -9.86 59.84 -16.04
CA ILE A 18 -9.45 59.57 -14.66
C ILE A 18 -9.93 58.16 -14.27
N PRO A 19 -9.03 57.25 -13.85
CA PRO A 19 -9.45 55.95 -13.33
C PRO A 19 -10.20 56.11 -12.00
N GLU A 20 -11.31 55.38 -11.84
CA GLU A 20 -12.15 55.48 -10.64
C GLU A 20 -11.77 54.46 -9.55
N ILE A 21 -11.37 53.25 -9.94
CA ILE A 21 -11.10 52.13 -9.03
C ILE A 21 -9.77 51.47 -9.39
N MET A 22 -8.93 51.21 -8.38
CA MET A 22 -7.69 50.46 -8.48
C MET A 22 -7.57 49.49 -7.30
N ASP A 23 -7.26 48.22 -7.56
CA ASP A 23 -7.11 47.16 -6.55
C ASP A 23 -8.24 47.10 -5.50
N GLY A 24 -9.48 47.35 -5.93
CA GLY A 24 -10.67 47.32 -5.07
C GLY A 24 -10.90 48.56 -4.21
N HIS A 25 -10.07 49.60 -4.37
CA HIS A 25 -10.17 50.88 -3.66
C HIS A 25 -10.51 52.01 -4.64
N ASN A 26 -11.25 53.02 -4.19
CA ASN A 26 -11.56 54.20 -5.00
C ASN A 26 -10.36 55.15 -5.00
N ILE A 27 -9.97 55.63 -6.18
CA ILE A 27 -8.80 56.50 -6.29
C ILE A 27 -9.07 57.89 -5.71
N ILE A 28 -10.31 58.38 -5.81
CA ILE A 28 -10.72 59.70 -5.29
C ILE A 28 -10.43 59.85 -3.79
N ASP A 29 -10.52 58.76 -3.03
CA ASP A 29 -10.27 58.77 -1.58
C ASP A 29 -8.78 59.00 -1.24
N PHE A 30 -7.88 58.82 -2.21
CA PHE A 30 -6.43 58.99 -2.09
C PHE A 30 -5.87 60.16 -2.91
N VAL A 31 -6.71 61.07 -3.42
CA VAL A 31 -6.24 62.29 -4.10
C VAL A 31 -6.11 63.43 -3.07
N ASP A 32 -4.87 63.76 -2.71
CA ASP A 32 -4.54 64.87 -1.80
C ASP A 32 -3.33 65.66 -2.34
N ALA A 33 -3.30 66.98 -2.12
CA ALA A 33 -2.20 67.84 -2.56
C ALA A 33 -0.88 67.54 -1.82
N ASP A 34 -0.98 67.01 -0.59
CA ASP A 34 0.16 66.75 0.30
C ASP A 34 0.49 65.23 0.41
N ILE A 35 0.02 64.40 -0.52
CA ILE A 35 0.16 62.93 -0.44
C ILE A 35 1.62 62.47 -0.36
N ASP A 36 2.53 63.13 -1.09
CA ASP A 36 3.96 62.79 -1.10
C ASP A 36 4.61 63.05 0.27
N ALA A 37 4.17 64.09 0.99
CA ALA A 37 4.70 64.41 2.31
C ALA A 37 4.27 63.38 3.35
N LYS A 38 3.01 62.92 3.29
CA LYS A 38 2.47 61.86 4.15
C LYS A 38 3.11 60.50 3.86
N LEU A 39 3.35 60.19 2.59
CA LEU A 39 4.03 58.97 2.18
C LEU A 39 5.47 58.94 2.72
N ALA A 40 6.21 60.05 2.61
CA ALA A 40 7.58 60.15 3.11
C ALA A 40 7.69 60.10 4.65
N GLU A 41 6.61 60.41 5.39
CA GLU A 41 6.55 60.22 6.84
C GLU A 41 6.29 58.76 7.20
N LEU A 42 5.36 58.10 6.51
CA LEU A 42 5.07 56.67 6.67
C LEU A 42 6.27 55.79 6.33
N GLU A 43 6.99 56.07 5.23
CA GLU A 43 8.20 55.32 4.87
C GLU A 43 9.28 55.41 5.96
N ARG A 44 9.40 56.55 6.65
CA ARG A 44 10.34 56.71 7.78
C ARG A 44 9.94 55.89 9.00
N GLU A 45 8.64 55.84 9.30
CA GLU A 45 8.10 55.03 10.40
C GLU A 45 8.26 53.53 10.09
N GLU A 46 7.97 53.09 8.87
CA GLU A 46 8.15 51.71 8.44
C GLU A 46 9.62 51.29 8.47
N ASP A 47 10.56 52.14 8.02
CA ASP A 47 11.99 51.86 8.10
C ASP A 47 12.48 51.67 9.55
N GLU A 48 11.90 52.41 10.50
CA GLU A 48 12.22 52.28 11.93
C GLU A 48 11.68 50.96 12.49
N LEU A 49 10.42 50.64 12.18
CA LEU A 49 9.78 49.38 12.58
C LEU A 49 10.47 48.17 11.96
N GLU A 50 10.90 48.24 10.70
CA GLU A 50 11.63 47.16 10.04
C GLU A 50 12.98 46.94 10.72
N ARG A 51 13.73 48.01 11.03
CA ARG A 51 14.99 47.91 11.79
C ARG A 51 14.79 47.29 13.18
N GLU A 52 13.73 47.67 13.88
CA GLU A 52 13.39 47.07 15.18
C GLU A 52 13.01 45.59 15.05
N HIS A 53 12.21 45.24 14.03
CA HIS A 53 11.80 43.88 13.74
C HIS A 53 13.00 42.99 13.36
N GLU A 54 13.87 43.49 12.49
CA GLU A 54 15.12 42.83 12.11
C GLU A 54 16.03 42.62 13.33
N ALA A 55 16.16 43.63 14.20
CA ALA A 55 16.92 43.52 15.43
C ALA A 55 16.32 42.49 16.40
N ALA A 56 15.00 42.44 16.53
CA ALA A 56 14.30 41.45 17.35
C ALA A 56 14.44 40.02 16.79
N MET A 57 14.37 39.86 15.46
CA MET A 57 14.63 38.60 14.75
C MET A 57 16.09 38.16 14.92
N ALA A 58 17.05 39.07 14.77
CA ALA A 58 18.48 38.81 14.94
C ALA A 58 18.84 38.46 16.40
N ALA A 59 18.16 39.08 17.37
CA ALA A 59 18.28 38.77 18.79
C ALA A 59 17.59 37.46 19.19
N GLY A 60 16.88 36.79 18.26
CA GLY A 60 16.12 35.58 18.55
C GLY A 60 14.93 35.80 19.49
N GLN A 61 14.52 37.06 19.71
CA GLN A 61 13.45 37.46 20.63
C GLN A 61 12.07 37.44 19.97
N VAL A 62 11.88 36.61 18.94
CA VAL A 62 10.56 36.38 18.38
C VAL A 62 9.88 35.34 19.24
N TYR A 63 9.02 35.85 20.10
CA TYR A 63 8.08 35.16 20.98
C TYR A 63 7.74 33.73 20.53
N ASN A 64 8.22 32.75 21.28
CA ASN A 64 7.43 31.59 21.65
C ASN A 64 7.52 31.47 23.17
N GLU A 65 6.48 31.96 23.84
CA GLU A 65 6.32 31.95 25.30
C GLU A 65 6.02 30.54 25.86
N ASP A 66 5.99 29.52 24.99
CA ASP A 66 5.75 28.11 25.35
C ASP A 66 7.03 27.29 25.12
N ASP A 67 7.81 27.14 26.20
CA ASP A 67 8.84 26.13 26.46
C ASP A 67 9.89 25.91 25.36
N GLU A 68 11.03 26.61 25.48
CA GLU A 68 12.29 26.14 24.90
C GLU A 68 12.63 24.76 25.48
N LEU A 69 12.15 23.74 24.78
CA LEU A 69 12.41 22.34 25.07
C LEU A 69 13.91 22.18 25.25
N THR A 70 14.34 21.76 26.44
CA THR A 70 15.76 21.60 26.76
C THR A 70 16.40 20.68 25.72
N ALA A 71 17.72 20.81 25.51
CA ALA A 71 18.43 19.99 24.52
C ALA A 71 18.18 18.49 24.71
N GLU A 72 17.98 18.05 25.96
CA GLU A 72 17.62 16.67 26.32
C GLU A 72 16.20 16.30 25.87
N GLU A 73 15.21 17.13 26.18
CA GLU A 73 13.82 16.91 25.79
C GLU A 73 13.64 16.95 24.26
N ARG A 74 14.40 17.79 23.55
CA ARG A 74 14.42 17.80 22.08
C ARG A 74 14.97 16.49 21.51
N ALA A 75 16.02 15.95 22.12
CA ALA A 75 16.57 14.66 21.74
C ALA A 75 15.57 13.52 22.00
N ASP A 76 14.85 13.56 23.11
CA ASP A 76 13.82 12.57 23.45
C ASP A 76 12.60 12.66 22.54
N LEU A 77 12.14 13.87 22.20
CA LEU A 77 11.10 14.09 21.21
C LEU A 77 11.51 13.53 19.83
N ALA A 78 12.76 13.72 19.42
CA ALA A 78 13.28 13.14 18.19
C ALA A 78 13.26 11.59 18.23
N LYS A 79 13.63 10.97 19.37
CA LYS A 79 13.53 9.51 19.57
C LYS A 79 12.08 9.02 19.48
N ILE A 80 11.14 9.73 20.10
CA ILE A 80 9.70 9.41 20.06
C ILE A 80 9.17 9.48 18.63
N GLN A 81 9.47 10.56 17.92
CA GLN A 81 9.05 10.73 16.53
C GLN A 81 9.63 9.65 15.62
N TYR A 82 10.91 9.32 15.79
CA TYR A 82 11.56 8.25 15.04
C TYR A 82 10.85 6.90 15.26
N ARG A 83 10.61 6.52 16.51
CA ARG A 83 9.90 5.28 16.86
C ARG A 83 8.46 5.26 16.32
N LYS A 84 7.75 6.39 16.40
CA LYS A 84 6.40 6.56 15.85
C LYS A 84 6.38 6.36 14.33
N ARG A 85 7.35 6.93 13.60
CA ARG A 85 7.49 6.73 12.15
C ARG A 85 7.70 5.26 11.79
N GLN A 86 8.56 4.55 12.52
CA GLN A 86 8.79 3.11 12.32
C GLN A 86 7.51 2.29 12.52
N ILE A 87 6.77 2.53 13.61
CA ILE A 87 5.50 1.84 13.90
C ILE A 87 4.47 2.08 12.77
N ILE A 88 4.34 3.32 12.30
CA ILE A 88 3.41 3.67 11.22
C ILE A 88 3.82 2.99 9.92
N ALA A 89 5.12 2.98 9.58
CA ALA A 89 5.62 2.32 8.39
C ALA A 89 5.33 0.81 8.40
N GLU A 90 5.60 0.13 9.52
CA GLU A 90 5.25 -1.27 9.70
C GLU A 90 3.74 -1.53 9.60
N HIS A 91 2.92 -0.68 10.21
CA HIS A 91 1.47 -0.79 10.15
C HIS A 91 0.96 -0.65 8.73
N ARG A 92 1.47 0.35 7.98
CA ARG A 92 1.14 0.55 6.56
C ARG A 92 1.53 -0.67 5.74
N ALA A 93 2.75 -1.21 5.92
CA ALA A 93 3.19 -2.42 5.22
C ALA A 93 2.32 -3.66 5.53
N LYS A 94 1.87 -3.81 6.79
CA LYS A 94 0.94 -4.88 7.19
C LYS A 94 -0.44 -4.70 6.55
N LYS A 95 -0.94 -3.46 6.44
CA LYS A 95 -2.26 -3.14 5.86
C LYS A 95 -2.27 -3.22 4.34
N THR A 96 -1.23 -2.74 3.65
CA THR A 96 -1.14 -2.83 2.18
C THR A 96 -1.10 -4.29 1.70
N ALA A 97 -0.38 -5.16 2.43
CA ALA A 97 -0.39 -6.61 2.18
C ALA A 97 -1.78 -7.26 2.42
N ALA A 98 -2.64 -6.62 3.21
CA ALA A 98 -3.98 -7.12 3.55
C ALA A 98 -5.08 -6.63 2.57
N ASN A 99 -4.77 -5.76 1.61
CA ASN A 99 -5.75 -5.32 0.61
C ASN A 99 -6.17 -6.44 -0.37
N ASN A 100 -5.32 -7.45 -0.57
CA ASN A 100 -5.59 -8.59 -1.45
C ASN A 100 -5.73 -9.93 -0.71
N ASN A 101 -5.28 -10.03 0.55
CA ASN A 101 -5.29 -11.26 1.32
C ASN A 101 -5.92 -11.06 2.71
N PRO A 102 -6.68 -12.04 3.23
CA PRO A 102 -7.24 -11.96 4.59
C PRO A 102 -6.14 -11.91 5.66
N VAL A 103 -6.37 -11.14 6.71
CA VAL A 103 -5.48 -11.10 7.89
C VAL A 103 -5.59 -12.44 8.63
N LEU A 104 -4.50 -13.20 8.68
CA LEU A 104 -4.46 -14.49 9.37
C LEU A 104 -4.55 -14.30 10.90
N PRO A 105 -5.37 -15.11 11.60
CA PRO A 105 -5.41 -15.09 13.06
C PRO A 105 -4.06 -15.46 13.68
N ASN A 106 -3.65 -14.72 14.71
CA ASN A 106 -2.33 -14.89 15.34
C ASN A 106 -2.12 -16.29 15.96
N LYS A 107 -3.20 -16.99 16.36
CA LYS A 107 -3.16 -18.31 16.99
C LYS A 107 -2.45 -19.39 16.15
N HIS A 108 -2.49 -19.25 14.83
CA HIS A 108 -1.95 -20.25 13.92
C HIS A 108 -0.44 -20.11 13.72
N ASN A 109 0.16 -19.00 14.18
CA ASN A 109 1.58 -18.69 14.04
C ASN A 109 2.13 -19.00 12.62
N ALA A 110 1.38 -18.65 11.57
CA ALA A 110 1.70 -19.03 10.19
C ALA A 110 3.07 -18.50 9.71
N ARG A 111 3.56 -17.42 10.33
CA ARG A 111 4.85 -16.79 10.03
C ARG A 111 5.97 -17.18 11.01
N GLY A 112 5.71 -18.07 11.97
CA GLY A 112 6.70 -18.50 12.95
C GLY A 112 7.23 -17.39 13.86
N ARG A 113 6.44 -16.32 14.12
CA ARG A 113 6.85 -15.16 14.92
C ARG A 113 6.67 -15.35 16.42
N LEU A 114 5.83 -16.30 16.85
CA LEU A 114 5.63 -16.61 18.27
C LEU A 114 6.75 -17.56 18.74
N THR A 115 7.97 -17.04 18.82
CA THR A 115 9.12 -17.74 19.38
C THR A 115 9.46 -17.21 20.76
N ALA A 116 10.07 -18.06 21.58
CA ALA A 116 10.58 -17.68 22.90
C ALA A 116 11.62 -16.55 22.82
N ASP A 117 12.43 -16.56 21.75
CA ASP A 117 13.47 -15.56 21.54
C ASP A 117 12.88 -14.21 21.12
N ALA A 118 11.90 -14.19 20.21
CA ALA A 118 11.21 -12.94 19.83
C ALA A 118 10.42 -12.32 20.99
N MET A 119 9.86 -13.16 21.87
CA MET A 119 9.25 -12.70 23.11
C MET A 119 10.28 -12.04 24.03
N ARG A 120 11.47 -12.65 24.19
CA ARG A 120 12.56 -12.08 25.00
C ARG A 120 13.07 -10.76 24.43
N GLU A 121 13.24 -10.67 23.11
CA GLU A 121 13.74 -9.49 22.41
C GLU A 121 12.78 -8.31 22.49
N SER A 122 11.47 -8.56 22.43
CA SER A 122 10.45 -7.50 22.53
C SER A 122 10.22 -7.02 23.97
N LEU A 123 10.19 -7.93 24.95
CA LEU A 123 9.89 -7.61 26.34
C LEU A 123 11.10 -7.11 27.14
N GLY A 124 12.32 -7.49 26.74
CA GLY A 124 13.57 -7.06 27.39
C GLY A 124 13.74 -5.53 27.41
N PRO A 125 13.62 -4.83 26.27
CA PRO A 125 13.67 -3.37 26.22
C PRO A 125 12.53 -2.68 26.99
N MET A 126 11.43 -3.38 27.26
CA MET A 126 10.33 -2.88 28.10
C MET A 126 10.57 -3.11 29.60
N GLY A 127 11.70 -3.73 29.99
CA GLY A 127 12.03 -4.01 31.38
C GLY A 127 11.25 -5.19 32.00
N ILE A 128 10.63 -6.03 31.17
CA ILE A 128 9.81 -7.15 31.63
C ILE A 128 10.67 -8.43 31.70
N ASN A 129 10.76 -9.02 32.89
CA ASN A 129 11.53 -10.24 33.13
C ASN A 129 10.86 -11.49 32.50
N THR A 130 11.49 -12.07 31.48
CA THR A 130 10.93 -13.21 30.72
C THR A 130 11.28 -14.59 31.28
N GLU A 131 12.09 -14.69 32.33
CA GLU A 131 12.63 -15.98 32.80
C GLU A 131 11.56 -17.00 33.18
N ASN A 132 10.53 -16.57 33.92
CA ASN A 132 9.46 -17.45 34.38
C ASN A 132 8.61 -17.97 33.20
N ALA A 133 8.40 -17.13 32.17
CA ALA A 133 7.72 -17.52 30.94
C ALA A 133 8.53 -18.55 30.14
N LEU A 134 9.86 -18.36 30.04
CA LEU A 134 10.77 -19.29 29.38
C LEU A 134 10.82 -20.65 30.10
N LYS A 135 10.85 -20.66 31.43
CA LYS A 135 10.82 -21.89 32.24
C LYS A 135 9.54 -22.69 31.97
N ARG A 136 8.39 -22.02 31.93
CA ARG A 136 7.09 -22.65 31.60
C ARG A 136 7.07 -23.26 30.19
N MET A 137 7.50 -22.51 29.18
CA MET A 137 7.58 -23.01 27.79
C MET A 137 8.50 -24.22 27.66
N ARG A 138 9.67 -24.20 28.33
CA ARG A 138 10.61 -25.32 28.34
C ARG A 138 10.02 -26.56 29.03
N SER A 139 9.24 -26.39 30.11
CA SER A 139 8.58 -27.53 30.75
C SER A 139 7.52 -28.20 29.86
N GLU A 140 6.77 -27.44 29.07
CA GLU A 140 5.77 -27.98 28.14
C GLU A 140 6.40 -28.71 26.93
N SER A 141 7.60 -28.29 26.51
CA SER A 141 8.32 -28.89 25.39
C SER A 141 8.79 -30.34 25.62
N ARG A 142 8.80 -30.83 26.88
CA ARG A 142 9.28 -32.17 27.24
C ARG A 142 8.29 -33.30 26.90
N GLY A 143 7.06 -32.97 26.52
CA GLY A 143 5.99 -33.96 26.27
C GLY A 143 5.94 -34.52 24.85
N ARG A 144 6.66 -33.96 23.87
CA ARG A 144 6.63 -34.50 22.50
C ARG A 144 7.55 -35.70 22.41
N LYS A 145 6.99 -36.91 22.57
CA LYS A 145 7.65 -38.19 22.34
C LYS A 145 8.60 -38.06 21.14
N ARG A 146 9.92 -38.18 21.38
CA ARG A 146 10.85 -38.63 20.34
C ARG A 146 10.22 -39.91 19.82
N THR A 147 9.70 -39.86 18.59
CA THR A 147 9.08 -41.02 17.98
C THR A 147 10.08 -42.16 18.07
N ARG A 148 9.61 -43.27 18.63
CA ARG A 148 10.28 -44.56 18.70
C ARG A 148 11.03 -44.80 17.40
N GLU A 149 12.30 -45.13 17.56
CA GLU A 149 13.26 -45.37 16.50
C GLU A 149 12.66 -46.30 15.46
N VAL A 150 12.29 -45.73 14.31
CA VAL A 150 12.16 -46.48 13.07
C VAL A 150 13.28 -45.94 12.21
N SER A 151 14.46 -46.48 12.43
CA SER A 151 15.62 -46.42 11.54
C SER A 151 15.27 -47.05 10.19
N ARG A 152 14.39 -46.40 9.42
CA ARG A 152 14.23 -46.61 7.97
C ARG A 152 15.24 -45.75 7.21
N GLY A 153 16.48 -45.77 7.67
CA GLY A 153 17.61 -45.01 7.13
C GLY A 153 18.92 -45.79 7.11
N ARG A 154 18.88 -47.13 7.23
CA ARG A 154 20.04 -47.99 7.00
C ARG A 154 19.63 -49.23 6.21
N GLY A 155 19.28 -49.00 4.95
CA GLY A 155 19.25 -50.02 3.92
C GLY A 155 20.37 -49.70 2.93
N GLY A 156 21.61 -49.77 3.41
CA GLY A 156 22.81 -49.75 2.56
C GLY A 156 23.32 -51.18 2.48
N GLU A 157 22.97 -51.85 1.39
CA GLU A 157 23.46 -53.17 1.05
C GLU A 157 24.82 -53.02 0.34
N ARG A 158 25.80 -53.78 0.84
CA ARG A 158 27.08 -54.20 0.24
C ARG A 158 28.25 -53.22 0.24
N GLY A 159 29.39 -53.79 0.64
CA GLY A 159 30.68 -53.14 0.70
C GLY A 159 31.34 -52.96 -0.66
N GLY A 160 32.48 -52.27 -0.61
CA GLY A 160 33.30 -51.92 -1.74
C GLY A 160 34.03 -50.61 -1.43
N ASP A 161 35.34 -50.71 -1.36
CA ASP A 161 36.37 -49.71 -1.10
C ASP A 161 36.09 -48.23 -1.45
N ASP A 162 36.64 -47.37 -0.58
CA ASP A 162 37.55 -46.26 -0.90
C ASP A 162 37.19 -45.33 -2.09
N MET A 163 36.91 -44.05 -1.77
CA MET A 163 37.64 -42.87 -2.25
C MET A 163 36.85 -41.60 -1.92
N ASP A 164 37.51 -40.66 -1.23
CA ASP A 164 37.09 -39.27 -1.04
C ASP A 164 36.84 -38.59 -2.40
N MET A 165 35.67 -37.95 -2.59
CA MET A 165 35.51 -36.96 -3.66
C MET A 165 34.56 -35.81 -3.28
N GLU A 166 35.22 -34.68 -3.09
CA GLU A 166 34.86 -33.26 -3.20
C GLU A 166 33.44 -32.86 -3.64
N ASP A 167 32.94 -31.88 -2.87
CA ASP A 167 31.69 -31.12 -2.95
C ASP A 167 31.37 -30.60 -4.36
N THR A 168 30.39 -31.21 -5.02
CA THR A 168 29.72 -30.62 -6.19
C THR A 168 28.20 -30.67 -6.02
N GLU A 169 27.59 -29.48 -6.07
CA GLU A 169 26.15 -29.24 -5.88
C GLU A 169 25.28 -30.00 -6.89
N ALA A 170 24.88 -31.22 -6.53
CA ALA A 170 23.83 -31.96 -7.22
C ALA A 170 22.48 -31.71 -6.52
N PRO A 171 21.40 -31.31 -7.22
CA PRO A 171 20.09 -31.19 -6.61
C PRO A 171 19.63 -32.57 -6.11
N PRO A 172 19.01 -32.66 -4.92
CA PRO A 172 18.67 -33.94 -4.33
C PRO A 172 17.70 -34.70 -5.26
N GLN A 173 18.19 -35.80 -5.83
CA GLN A 173 17.41 -36.76 -6.61
C GLN A 173 16.23 -37.23 -5.76
N LYS A 174 15.02 -36.74 -6.07
CA LYS A 174 13.79 -37.19 -5.41
C LYS A 174 13.64 -38.68 -5.67
N ARG A 175 13.78 -39.48 -4.60
CA ARG A 175 13.54 -40.93 -4.63
C ARG A 175 12.18 -41.21 -5.29
N VAL A 176 12.20 -41.87 -6.45
CA VAL A 176 11.02 -42.21 -7.27
C VAL A 176 10.17 -43.33 -6.65
N HIS A 177 10.45 -43.70 -5.40
CA HIS A 177 9.73 -44.75 -4.67
C HIS A 177 9.12 -44.15 -3.41
N SER A 178 8.25 -43.16 -3.61
CA SER A 178 7.26 -42.82 -2.61
C SER A 178 6.39 -44.04 -2.37
N SER A 179 6.14 -44.35 -1.11
CA SER A 179 5.30 -45.41 -0.56
C SER A 179 3.81 -45.34 -0.96
N LYS A 180 3.50 -44.70 -2.10
CA LYS A 180 2.18 -44.71 -2.74
C LYS A 180 1.86 -46.03 -3.45
N SER A 181 2.81 -46.95 -3.58
CA SER A 181 2.61 -48.29 -4.16
C SER A 181 2.10 -49.34 -3.16
N ARG A 182 1.82 -48.99 -1.89
CA ARG A 182 1.28 -49.95 -0.89
C ARG A 182 -0.13 -49.63 -0.37
N THR A 183 -0.88 -48.78 -1.08
CA THR A 183 -2.29 -48.50 -0.75
C THR A 183 -3.23 -48.64 -1.94
N MET A 184 -2.91 -49.54 -2.87
CA MET A 184 -3.82 -50.02 -3.92
C MET A 184 -4.46 -51.38 -3.58
N SER A 185 -4.58 -51.69 -2.29
CA SER A 185 -5.23 -52.91 -1.80
C SER A 185 -6.44 -52.59 -0.91
N ARG A 186 -7.29 -51.64 -1.32
CA ARG A 186 -8.69 -51.52 -0.88
C ARG A 186 -9.51 -51.02 -2.07
N GLY A 187 -10.34 -51.90 -2.62
CA GLY A 187 -10.97 -51.72 -3.93
C GLY A 187 -12.06 -50.65 -3.98
N ARG A 188 -12.24 -50.13 -5.21
CA ARG A 188 -13.53 -49.92 -5.88
C ARG A 188 -13.25 -49.65 -7.37
N SER A 189 -13.68 -50.61 -8.21
CA SER A 189 -13.88 -50.58 -9.67
C SER A 189 -12.78 -49.96 -10.56
N MET A 190 -11.91 -50.82 -11.08
CA MET A 190 -11.27 -50.61 -12.38
C MET A 190 -12.30 -50.91 -13.48
N SER A 191 -12.88 -49.88 -14.09
CA SER A 191 -13.42 -49.96 -15.46
C SER A 191 -13.67 -48.60 -16.13
N LEU A 192 -13.56 -47.48 -15.43
CA LEU A 192 -13.39 -46.15 -16.05
C LEU A 192 -12.46 -45.32 -15.16
N ALA A 193 -11.15 -45.55 -15.25
CA ALA A 193 -10.23 -44.49 -14.84
C ALA A 193 -10.45 -43.36 -15.84
N ASP A 194 -10.77 -42.15 -15.35
CA ASP A 194 -10.89 -40.98 -16.24
C ASP A 194 -9.65 -40.94 -17.14
N PRO A 195 -9.81 -40.86 -18.47
CA PRO A 195 -8.69 -40.85 -19.38
C PRO A 195 -7.78 -39.71 -18.95
N LYS A 196 -6.57 -40.06 -18.52
CA LYS A 196 -5.56 -39.09 -18.10
C LYS A 196 -5.40 -38.08 -19.24
N LEU A 197 -5.37 -36.79 -18.91
CA LEU A 197 -5.00 -35.74 -19.87
C LEU A 197 -3.71 -36.17 -20.59
N GLY A 198 -3.80 -36.40 -21.90
CA GLY A 198 -2.67 -36.90 -22.70
C GLY A 198 -2.72 -38.38 -23.08
N GLY A 199 -3.70 -39.18 -22.61
CA GLY A 199 -3.77 -40.61 -22.88
C GLY A 199 -3.90 -41.01 -24.36
N GLY A 200 -4.31 -40.09 -25.23
CA GLY A 200 -4.37 -40.27 -26.69
C GLY A 200 -3.22 -39.61 -27.46
N LEU A 201 -2.25 -39.02 -26.77
CA LEU A 201 -1.10 -38.34 -27.38
C LEU A 201 0.15 -39.22 -27.24
N LYS A 202 0.88 -39.39 -28.33
CA LYS A 202 2.02 -40.31 -28.41
C LYS A 202 3.17 -39.91 -27.49
N ASP A 203 3.58 -38.64 -27.57
CA ASP A 203 4.78 -38.12 -26.90
C ASP A 203 4.49 -36.85 -26.08
N ASN A 204 5.31 -36.58 -25.07
CA ASN A 204 5.24 -35.37 -24.25
C ASN A 204 5.38 -34.08 -25.08
N SER A 205 6.11 -34.12 -26.21
CA SER A 205 6.21 -32.99 -27.14
C SER A 205 4.85 -32.66 -27.78
N MET A 206 4.08 -33.68 -28.16
CA MET A 206 2.72 -33.49 -28.68
C MET A 206 1.77 -32.99 -27.59
N MET A 207 1.92 -33.49 -26.37
CA MET A 207 1.15 -33.00 -25.21
C MET A 207 1.38 -31.51 -24.96
N ASN A 208 2.64 -31.06 -24.97
CA ASN A 208 2.97 -29.65 -24.79
C ASN A 208 2.44 -28.78 -25.94
N LYS A 209 2.43 -29.28 -27.18
CA LYS A 209 1.81 -28.60 -28.31
C LYS A 209 0.29 -28.50 -28.14
N ALA A 210 -0.37 -29.57 -27.68
CA ALA A 210 -1.81 -29.59 -27.42
C ALA A 210 -2.21 -28.58 -26.34
N ILE A 211 -1.46 -28.51 -25.24
CA ILE A 211 -1.67 -27.51 -24.17
C ILE A 211 -1.55 -26.08 -24.73
N LYS A 212 -0.48 -25.79 -25.49
CA LYS A 212 -0.30 -24.47 -26.13
C LYS A 212 -1.44 -24.10 -27.10
N MET A 213 -1.96 -25.07 -27.84
CA MET A 213 -3.11 -24.85 -28.72
C MET A 213 -4.39 -24.57 -27.93
N ALA A 214 -4.63 -25.29 -26.83
CA ALA A 214 -5.75 -25.07 -25.93
C ALA A 214 -5.70 -23.67 -25.29
N ASP A 215 -4.54 -23.27 -24.77
CA ASP A 215 -4.33 -21.92 -24.18
C ASP A 215 -4.61 -20.82 -25.22
N ARG A 216 -4.15 -21.02 -26.46
CA ARG A 216 -4.39 -20.06 -27.55
C ARG A 216 -5.89 -19.98 -27.91
N ALA A 217 -6.60 -21.09 -27.92
CA ALA A 217 -8.04 -21.12 -28.20
C ALA A 217 -8.86 -20.37 -27.12
N GLN A 218 -8.46 -20.48 -25.85
CA GLN A 218 -9.13 -19.81 -24.73
C GLN A 218 -8.95 -18.28 -24.72
N ARG A 219 -7.90 -17.74 -25.35
CA ARG A 219 -7.63 -16.28 -25.35
C ARG A 219 -8.81 -15.41 -25.79
N ARG A 220 -9.57 -15.85 -26.81
CA ARG A 220 -10.73 -15.08 -27.31
C ARG A 220 -11.82 -14.94 -26.24
N MET A 221 -12.07 -16.03 -25.52
CA MET A 221 -13.06 -16.08 -24.44
C MET A 221 -12.61 -15.27 -23.24
N ASN A 222 -11.34 -15.40 -22.86
CA ASN A 222 -10.74 -14.64 -21.77
C ASN A 222 -10.72 -13.14 -22.07
N LYS A 223 -10.48 -12.74 -23.33
CA LYS A 223 -10.59 -11.34 -23.77
C LYS A 223 -12.00 -10.77 -23.61
N MET A 224 -13.03 -11.62 -23.75
CA MET A 224 -14.43 -11.25 -23.51
C MET A 224 -14.87 -11.46 -22.05
N ALA A 225 -13.92 -11.75 -21.14
CA ALA A 225 -14.14 -11.99 -19.72
C ALA A 225 -15.22 -13.04 -19.41
N LYS A 226 -15.35 -14.06 -20.26
CA LYS A 226 -16.25 -15.19 -20.05
C LYS A 226 -15.72 -16.08 -18.92
N SER A 227 -16.63 -16.61 -18.10
CA SER A 227 -16.27 -17.45 -16.95
C SER A 227 -15.69 -18.82 -17.35
N GLY A 228 -15.98 -19.29 -18.56
CA GLY A 228 -15.46 -20.53 -19.12
C GLY A 228 -16.15 -20.90 -20.43
N GLU A 229 -15.86 -22.08 -20.95
CA GLU A 229 -16.42 -22.54 -22.23
C GLU A 229 -17.94 -22.76 -22.21
N ALA A 230 -18.48 -23.05 -21.03
CA ALA A 230 -19.91 -23.20 -20.82
C ALA A 230 -20.67 -21.86 -20.86
N ASP A 231 -19.97 -20.74 -20.67
CA ASP A 231 -20.56 -19.41 -20.59
C ASP A 231 -20.90 -18.85 -21.97
N ARG A 232 -22.11 -19.18 -22.41
CA ARG A 232 -22.68 -18.75 -23.70
C ARG A 232 -23.86 -17.79 -23.50
N VAL A 233 -23.96 -17.12 -22.35
CA VAL A 233 -25.06 -16.19 -22.05
C VAL A 233 -25.00 -15.00 -23.01
N ILE A 234 -26.16 -14.68 -23.60
CA ILE A 234 -26.35 -13.52 -24.48
C ILE A 234 -27.12 -12.46 -23.70
N LEU A 235 -26.46 -11.34 -23.41
CA LEU A 235 -27.08 -10.22 -22.71
C LEU A 235 -27.93 -9.37 -23.66
N THR A 236 -29.01 -8.79 -23.12
CA THR A 236 -29.87 -7.86 -23.85
C THR A 236 -29.27 -6.46 -23.80
N LYS A 237 -28.86 -5.92 -24.95
CA LYS A 237 -28.25 -4.58 -25.01
C LYS A 237 -29.24 -3.45 -24.71
N MET A 238 -30.49 -3.60 -25.16
CA MET A 238 -31.55 -2.61 -24.99
C MET A 238 -32.79 -3.27 -24.37
N PRO A 239 -32.83 -3.41 -23.04
CA PRO A 239 -34.01 -3.97 -22.38
C PRO A 239 -35.22 -3.05 -22.56
N LYS A 240 -36.34 -3.63 -23.00
CA LYS A 240 -37.58 -2.91 -23.31
C LYS A 240 -38.06 -2.00 -22.18
N HIS A 241 -37.98 -2.44 -20.92
CA HIS A 241 -38.50 -1.68 -19.78
C HIS A 241 -37.73 -0.38 -19.49
N LEU A 242 -36.50 -0.23 -20.02
CA LEU A 242 -35.73 1.02 -19.95
C LEU A 242 -36.07 1.96 -21.11
N PHE A 243 -36.16 1.41 -22.33
CA PHE A 243 -36.23 2.18 -23.58
C PHE A 243 -37.64 2.32 -24.20
N SER A 244 -38.65 1.67 -23.63
CA SER A 244 -40.03 1.71 -24.12
C SER A 244 -40.95 2.34 -23.09
N GLY A 245 -41.87 3.19 -23.56
CA GLY A 245 -42.87 3.88 -22.75
C GLY A 245 -42.41 5.24 -22.21
N LYS A 246 -43.38 6.07 -21.78
CA LYS A 246 -43.15 7.34 -21.09
C LYS A 246 -43.68 7.22 -19.67
N THR A 247 -43.00 7.81 -18.69
CA THR A 247 -43.47 7.87 -17.29
C THR A 247 -44.37 9.08 -17.09
N PRO A 248 -45.67 8.90 -16.83
CA PRO A 248 -46.55 10.02 -16.52
C PRO A 248 -46.39 10.46 -15.06
N GLY A 249 -46.13 11.75 -14.83
CA GLY A 249 -46.13 12.37 -13.49
C GLY A 249 -45.10 11.82 -12.50
N HIS A 250 -45.48 11.77 -11.22
CA HIS A 250 -44.64 11.35 -10.08
C HIS A 250 -44.76 9.84 -9.77
N SER A 251 -45.05 9.01 -10.76
CA SER A 251 -45.25 7.56 -10.61
C SER A 251 -44.00 6.77 -11.00
N THR A 252 -43.60 5.80 -10.18
CA THR A 252 -42.49 4.88 -10.46
C THR A 252 -42.96 3.75 -11.38
N ARG A 253 -42.10 3.32 -12.32
CA ARG A 253 -42.40 2.14 -13.16
C ARG A 253 -42.46 0.91 -12.27
N ASN A 254 -43.66 0.41 -12.00
CA ASN A 254 -43.84 -0.85 -11.28
C ASN A 254 -43.33 -2.00 -12.16
N HIS A 255 -42.20 -2.59 -11.77
CA HIS A 255 -41.66 -3.80 -12.35
C HIS A 255 -42.24 -4.99 -11.58
N ARG A 256 -43.32 -5.57 -12.10
CA ARG A 256 -43.81 -6.89 -11.70
C ARG A 256 -43.75 -7.83 -12.88
#